data_AF-A0A7J7H7M3-F1
#
_entry.id   AF-A0A7J7H7M3-F1
#
_cell.length_a   1.000
_cell.length_b   1.000
_cell.length_c   1.000
_cell.angle_alpha   90.00
_cell.angle_beta   90.00
_cell.angle_gamma   90.00
#
_symmetry.space_group_name_H-M   'P 1'
#
loop_
_entity.id
_entity.type
_entity.pdbx_description
1 polymer ?
#
loop_
_entity_poly.entity_id
_entity_poly.type
_entity_poly.pdbx_seq_one_letter_code
_entity_poly.pdbx_strand_id
1 'polypeptide(L)'
;MGIDALGRLIKISPEIAEQHQLAVIDCLEDPDDTLKRKTFELLYKMTKSSNVEVIVDRMIDYVININDNHYKTEIASRCVELAEQFAPSNQWFIQTMNRVFEHAGDLVNIKVAHNLMRLIAEGFGEDDDTADSQLRSSAVESYLHIIGEPKLPSAFLQVICWVLGEYGTADGKYSASYITGKLCDVAEAYSSDDTVKAYAVTALMKIYAFEIAAGRKADVLPEVGLFGVFSTRLIP
;
A
#
# COMPACT_ATOMS: atom_id res chain seq x y z
N MET A 1 33.41 -14.35 -3.11
CA MET A 1 33.79 -15.73 -2.67
C MET A 1 33.04 -16.15 -1.40
N GLY A 2 33.01 -15.34 -0.33
CA GLY A 2 32.27 -15.68 0.90
C GLY A 2 30.76 -15.85 0.71
N ILE A 3 30.09 -14.88 0.08
CA ILE A 3 28.64 -14.96 -0.13
C ILE A 3 28.20 -16.05 -1.10
N ASP A 4 29.03 -16.36 -2.10
CA ASP A 4 28.75 -17.44 -3.06
C ASP A 4 28.86 -18.81 -2.36
N ALA A 5 29.81 -18.94 -1.42
CA ALA A 5 29.92 -20.11 -0.56
C ALA A 5 28.73 -20.20 0.42
N LEU A 6 28.34 -19.08 1.05
CA LEU A 6 27.17 -19.01 1.93
C LEU A 6 25.89 -19.37 1.16
N GLY A 7 25.69 -18.81 -0.03
CA GLY A 7 24.53 -19.11 -0.87
C GLY A 7 24.43 -20.58 -1.29
N ARG A 8 25.57 -21.25 -1.52
CA ARG A 8 25.60 -22.71 -1.75
C ARG A 8 25.33 -23.49 -0.46
N LEU A 9 25.89 -23.04 0.66
CA LEU A 9 25.69 -23.65 1.97
C LEU A 9 24.23 -23.59 2.40
N ILE A 10 23.54 -22.48 2.13
CA ILE A 10 22.13 -22.25 2.49
C ILE A 10 21.20 -23.17 1.70
N LYS A 11 21.54 -23.50 0.44
CA LYS A 11 20.83 -24.53 -0.32
C LYS A 11 20.95 -25.93 0.30
N ILE A 12 22.02 -26.18 1.06
CA ILE A 12 22.32 -27.48 1.67
C ILE A 12 21.82 -27.53 3.12
N SER A 13 21.94 -26.43 3.85
CA SER A 13 21.52 -26.27 5.24
C SER A 13 20.94 -24.86 5.46
N PRO A 14 19.61 -24.70 5.31
CA PRO A 14 18.93 -23.42 5.48
C PRO A 14 19.06 -22.83 6.90
N GLU A 15 19.31 -23.68 7.90
CA GLU A 15 19.42 -23.28 9.31
C GLU A 15 20.66 -22.41 9.57
N ILE A 16 21.73 -22.62 8.79
CA ILE A 16 22.97 -21.82 8.91
C ILE A 16 22.75 -20.39 8.41
N ALA A 17 21.84 -20.20 7.44
CA ALA A 17 21.45 -18.88 6.96
C ALA A 17 20.94 -18.02 8.12
N GLU A 18 20.03 -18.59 8.90
CA GLU A 18 19.32 -17.92 9.99
C GLU A 18 20.27 -17.52 11.12
N GLN A 19 21.22 -18.40 11.47
CA GLN A 19 22.26 -18.12 12.46
C GLN A 19 23.18 -16.95 12.08
N HIS A 20 23.34 -16.70 10.79
CA HIS A 20 24.21 -15.64 10.26
C HIS A 20 23.43 -14.52 9.56
N GLN A 21 22.12 -14.42 9.76
CA GLN A 21 21.26 -13.46 9.04
C GLN A 21 21.76 -12.02 9.18
N LEU A 22 22.17 -11.60 10.38
CA LEU A 22 22.70 -10.25 10.60
C LEU A 22 23.97 -10.00 9.78
N ALA A 23 24.89 -10.96 9.73
CA ALA A 23 26.10 -10.84 8.91
C ALA A 23 25.78 -10.81 7.40
N VAL A 24 24.71 -11.48 6.96
CA VAL A 24 24.22 -11.37 5.58
C VAL A 24 23.62 -9.99 5.32
N ILE A 25 22.81 -9.47 6.26
CA ILE A 25 22.23 -8.12 6.15
C ILE A 25 23.33 -7.06 6.07
N ASP A 26 24.40 -7.18 6.87
CA ASP A 26 25.53 -6.23 6.85
C ASP A 26 26.22 -6.16 5.48
N CYS A 27 26.12 -7.22 4.66
CA CYS A 27 26.65 -7.20 3.29
C CYS A 27 25.87 -6.26 2.35
N LEU A 28 24.67 -5.77 2.74
CA LEU A 28 23.94 -4.75 1.99
C LEU A 28 24.58 -3.35 2.10
N GLU A 29 25.45 -3.12 3.09
CA GLU A 29 26.19 -1.86 3.25
C GLU A 29 27.48 -1.82 2.42
N ASP A 30 27.85 -2.92 1.76
CA ASP A 30 29.09 -3.01 0.99
C ASP A 30 29.09 -2.06 -0.23
N PRO A 31 30.21 -1.39 -0.56
CA PRO A 31 30.27 -0.51 -1.73
C PRO A 31 30.08 -1.24 -3.08
N ASP A 32 30.24 -2.57 -3.16
CA ASP A 32 30.06 -3.35 -4.39
C ASP A 32 28.59 -3.71 -4.65
N ASP A 33 27.99 -3.09 -5.67
CA ASP A 33 26.63 -3.36 -6.13
C ASP A 33 26.40 -4.83 -6.55
N THR A 34 27.43 -5.52 -7.03
CA THR A 34 27.34 -6.95 -7.38
C THR A 34 27.18 -7.80 -6.12
N LEU A 35 27.90 -7.44 -5.05
CA LEU A 35 27.78 -8.12 -3.76
C LEU A 35 26.40 -7.88 -3.15
N LYS A 36 25.93 -6.63 -3.17
CA LYS A 36 24.59 -6.26 -2.71
C LYS A 36 23.50 -7.04 -3.45
N ARG A 37 23.59 -7.14 -4.79
CA ARG A 37 22.64 -7.92 -5.61
C ARG A 37 22.58 -9.40 -5.21
N LYS A 38 23.75 -10.03 -5.02
CA LYS A 38 23.83 -11.42 -4.54
C LYS A 38 23.30 -11.60 -3.12
N THR A 39 23.57 -10.63 -2.25
CA THR A 39 23.06 -10.61 -0.87
C THR A 39 21.54 -10.57 -0.86
N PHE A 40 20.97 -9.69 -1.67
CA PHE A 40 19.52 -9.57 -1.80
C PHE A 40 18.86 -10.85 -2.31
N GLU A 41 19.43 -11.48 -3.33
CA GLU A 41 18.96 -12.80 -3.80
C GLU A 41 18.99 -13.86 -2.70
N LEU A 42 19.99 -13.80 -1.82
CA LEU A 42 20.15 -14.75 -0.74
C LEU A 42 19.11 -14.52 0.36
N LEU A 43 18.94 -13.25 0.79
CA LEU A 43 17.93 -12.83 1.77
C LEU A 43 16.52 -13.27 1.33
N TYR A 44 16.17 -13.02 0.06
CA TYR A 44 14.90 -13.47 -0.50
C TYR A 44 14.71 -15.00 -0.35
N LYS A 45 15.73 -15.80 -0.69
CA LYS A 45 15.64 -17.27 -0.65
C LYS A 45 15.59 -17.86 0.76
N MET A 46 16.09 -17.15 1.76
CA MET A 46 16.09 -17.61 3.16
C MET A 46 14.95 -17.02 4.00
N THR A 47 14.05 -16.25 3.39
CA THR A 47 12.92 -15.64 4.09
C THR A 47 11.92 -16.72 4.52
N LYS A 48 11.41 -16.57 5.74
CA LYS A 48 10.39 -17.39 6.39
C LYS A 48 9.49 -16.47 7.24
N SER A 49 8.39 -17.00 7.75
CA SER A 49 7.50 -16.27 8.69
C SER A 49 8.22 -15.76 9.95
N SER A 50 9.32 -16.39 10.38
CA SER A 50 10.08 -15.97 11.57
C SER A 50 10.97 -14.74 11.36
N ASN A 51 11.31 -14.40 10.12
CA ASN A 51 12.29 -13.35 9.82
C ASN A 51 11.87 -12.39 8.69
N VAL A 52 10.65 -12.54 8.16
CA VAL A 52 10.14 -11.71 7.06
C VAL A 52 10.17 -10.22 7.38
N GLU A 53 9.81 -9.81 8.60
CA GLU A 53 9.76 -8.40 8.99
C GLU A 53 11.12 -7.75 8.81
N VAL A 54 12.16 -8.37 9.39
CA VAL A 54 13.53 -7.88 9.33
C VAL A 54 14.06 -7.86 7.89
N ILE A 55 13.76 -8.90 7.10
CA ILE A 55 14.27 -8.99 5.73
C ILE A 55 13.60 -7.94 4.84
N VAL A 56 12.27 -7.85 4.87
CA VAL A 56 11.52 -6.92 4.02
C VAL A 56 11.84 -5.46 4.38
N ASP A 57 12.01 -5.14 5.66
CA ASP A 57 12.46 -3.80 6.08
C ASP A 57 13.78 -3.40 5.42
N ARG A 58 14.76 -4.30 5.43
CA ARG A 58 16.07 -4.07 4.79
C ARG A 58 15.97 -4.00 3.29
N MET A 59 15.08 -4.79 2.68
CA MET A 59 14.84 -4.74 1.25
C MET A 59 14.25 -3.38 0.84
N ILE A 60 13.30 -2.85 1.62
CA ILE A 60 12.70 -1.52 1.37
C ILE A 60 13.75 -0.41 1.56
N ASP A 61 14.54 -0.45 2.64
CA ASP A 61 15.63 0.52 2.86
C ASP A 61 16.61 0.54 1.67
N TYR A 62 16.84 -0.62 1.07
CA TYR A 62 17.69 -0.74 -0.11
C TYR A 62 17.05 -0.16 -1.38
N VAL A 63 15.72 -0.29 -1.57
CA VAL A 63 14.97 0.36 -2.68
C VAL A 63 15.16 1.88 -2.65
N ILE A 64 15.15 2.48 -1.46
CA ILE A 64 15.30 3.92 -1.28
C ILE A 64 16.66 4.40 -1.82
N ASN A 65 17.71 3.61 -1.61
CA ASN A 65 19.09 3.97 -1.91
C ASN A 65 19.57 3.63 -3.34
N ILE A 66 18.84 2.78 -4.07
CA ILE A 66 19.18 2.45 -5.46
C ILE A 66 18.78 3.59 -6.41
N ASN A 67 19.46 3.70 -7.56
CA ASN A 67 19.05 4.59 -8.66
C ASN A 67 18.53 3.86 -9.91
N ASP A 68 18.77 2.56 -10.03
CA ASP A 68 18.33 1.71 -11.14
C ASP A 68 16.85 1.34 -11.00
N ASN A 69 15.99 1.97 -11.80
CA ASN A 69 14.54 1.73 -11.78
C ASN A 69 14.16 0.28 -12.09
N HIS A 70 14.89 -0.41 -12.99
CA HIS A 70 14.58 -1.80 -13.31
C HIS A 70 14.79 -2.68 -12.09
N TYR A 71 15.89 -2.43 -11.37
CA TYR A 71 16.22 -3.18 -10.17
C TYR A 71 15.32 -2.81 -8.98
N LYS A 72 14.91 -1.53 -8.85
CA LYS A 72 13.87 -1.12 -7.89
C LYS A 72 12.55 -1.87 -8.10
N THR A 73 12.08 -1.96 -9.35
CA THR A 73 10.87 -2.72 -9.68
C THR A 73 10.98 -4.18 -9.25
N GLU A 74 12.11 -4.82 -9.52
CA GLU A 74 12.35 -6.22 -9.13
C GLU A 74 12.30 -6.39 -7.60
N ILE A 75 12.99 -5.51 -6.87
CA ILE A 75 13.02 -5.57 -5.40
C ILE A 75 11.63 -5.33 -4.81
N ALA A 76 10.91 -4.31 -5.30
CA ALA A 76 9.57 -3.99 -4.85
C ALA A 76 8.61 -5.17 -5.08
N SER A 77 8.67 -5.82 -6.25
CA SER A 77 7.89 -7.04 -6.53
C SER A 77 8.17 -8.13 -5.51
N ARG A 78 9.44 -8.38 -5.18
CA ARG A 78 9.80 -9.40 -4.18
C ARG A 78 9.35 -9.03 -2.77
N CYS A 79 9.36 -7.75 -2.40
CA CYS A 79 8.81 -7.33 -1.10
C CYS A 79 7.32 -7.64 -1.00
N VAL A 80 6.57 -7.38 -2.08
CA VAL A 80 5.14 -7.70 -2.17
C VAL A 80 4.91 -9.21 -2.07
N GLU A 81 5.64 -10.02 -2.85
CA GLU A 81 5.54 -11.49 -2.83
C GLU A 81 5.80 -12.06 -1.43
N LEU A 82 6.86 -11.59 -0.75
CA LEU A 82 7.19 -12.03 0.60
C LEU A 82 6.13 -11.61 1.62
N ALA A 83 5.59 -10.40 1.49
CA ALA A 83 4.54 -9.91 2.38
C ALA A 83 3.24 -10.70 2.18
N GLU A 84 2.84 -10.99 0.94
CA GLU A 84 1.66 -11.82 0.65
C GLU A 84 1.81 -13.24 1.21
N GLN A 85 3.03 -13.79 1.22
CA GLN A 85 3.28 -15.16 1.63
C GLN A 85 3.48 -15.33 3.14
N PHE A 86 4.14 -14.38 3.80
CA PHE A 86 4.68 -14.57 5.15
C PHE A 86 4.24 -13.52 6.17
N ALA A 87 3.40 -12.54 5.81
CA ALA A 87 2.99 -11.48 6.73
C ALA A 87 2.53 -12.04 8.10
N PRO A 88 3.10 -11.56 9.22
CA PRO A 88 2.75 -12.03 10.55
C PRO A 88 1.42 -11.43 11.05
N SER A 89 1.04 -10.27 10.50
CA SER A 89 -0.22 -9.61 10.79
C SER A 89 -0.68 -8.74 9.64
N ASN A 90 -1.99 -8.51 9.63
CA ASN A 90 -2.70 -7.59 8.76
C ASN A 90 -2.17 -6.17 8.79
N GLN A 91 -1.91 -5.67 10.01
CA GLN A 91 -1.36 -4.34 10.21
C GLN A 91 0.04 -4.23 9.60
N TRP A 92 0.89 -5.24 9.81
CA TRP A 92 2.22 -5.28 9.21
C TRP A 92 2.15 -5.34 7.68
N PHE A 93 1.24 -6.13 7.11
CA PHE A 93 1.06 -6.20 5.65
C PHE A 93 0.72 -4.84 5.04
N ILE A 94 -0.27 -4.12 5.61
CA ILE A 94 -0.65 -2.78 5.14
C ILE A 94 0.53 -1.80 5.27
N GLN A 95 1.20 -1.78 6.43
CA GLN A 95 2.35 -0.90 6.66
C GLN A 95 3.47 -1.15 5.64
N THR A 96 3.77 -2.42 5.38
CA THR A 96 4.76 -2.84 4.38
C THR A 96 4.33 -2.40 2.98
N MET A 97 3.08 -2.63 2.58
CA MET A 97 2.60 -2.19 1.27
C MET A 97 2.67 -0.66 1.11
N ASN A 98 2.30 0.09 2.15
CA ASN A 98 2.37 1.55 2.13
C ASN A 98 3.80 2.03 1.87
N ARG A 99 4.80 1.46 2.56
CA ARG A 99 6.22 1.78 2.34
C ARG A 99 6.70 1.40 0.95
N VAL A 100 6.27 0.24 0.43
CA VAL A 100 6.60 -0.16 -0.95
C VAL A 100 6.02 0.86 -1.95
N PHE A 101 4.76 1.25 -1.81
CA PHE A 101 4.15 2.26 -2.67
C PHE A 101 4.81 3.62 -2.53
N GLU A 102 5.15 4.07 -1.33
CA GLU A 102 5.77 5.37 -1.08
C GLU A 102 7.15 5.48 -1.76
N HIS A 103 7.93 4.40 -1.78
CA HIS A 103 9.31 4.43 -2.28
C HIS A 103 9.51 3.90 -3.70
N ALA A 104 8.66 2.97 -4.15
CA ALA A 104 8.71 2.44 -5.51
C ALA A 104 7.65 3.06 -6.44
N GLY A 105 6.56 3.59 -5.88
CA GLY A 105 5.53 4.33 -6.62
C GLY A 105 5.01 3.65 -7.87
N ASP A 106 5.02 4.38 -8.99
CA ASP A 106 4.51 3.89 -10.27
C ASP A 106 5.39 2.78 -10.91
N LEU A 107 6.53 2.44 -10.28
CA LEU A 107 7.31 1.25 -10.66
C LEU A 107 6.62 -0.04 -10.21
N VAL A 108 5.72 0.05 -9.22
CA VAL A 108 4.94 -1.09 -8.73
C VAL A 108 3.85 -1.42 -9.74
N ASN A 109 3.70 -2.70 -10.08
CA ASN A 109 2.65 -3.13 -11.00
C ASN A 109 1.26 -2.79 -10.42
N ILE A 110 0.39 -2.19 -11.23
CA ILE A 110 -0.99 -1.84 -10.85
C ILE A 110 -1.77 -3.03 -10.27
N LYS A 111 -1.43 -4.27 -10.65
CA LYS A 111 -2.01 -5.49 -10.06
C LYS A 111 -1.79 -5.58 -8.55
N VAL A 112 -0.66 -5.09 -8.03
CA VAL A 112 -0.39 -5.05 -6.59
C VAL A 112 -1.37 -4.11 -5.89
N ALA A 113 -1.64 -2.94 -6.47
CA ALA A 113 -2.63 -2.01 -5.94
C ALA A 113 -4.02 -2.65 -5.89
N HIS A 114 -4.40 -3.38 -6.96
CA HIS A 114 -5.65 -4.14 -6.98
C HIS A 114 -5.69 -5.29 -5.97
N ASN A 115 -4.58 -6.02 -5.77
CA ASN A 115 -4.49 -7.07 -4.76
C ASN A 115 -4.68 -6.50 -3.36
N LEU A 116 -4.04 -5.37 -3.06
CA LEU A 116 -4.19 -4.67 -1.77
C LEU A 116 -5.63 -4.20 -1.55
N MET A 117 -6.25 -3.56 -2.55
CA MET A 117 -7.67 -3.18 -2.48
C MET A 117 -8.56 -4.41 -2.19
N ARG A 118 -8.35 -5.51 -2.92
CA ARG A 118 -9.10 -6.75 -2.76
C ARG A 118 -8.94 -7.35 -1.36
N LEU A 119 -7.72 -7.38 -0.84
CA LEU A 119 -7.40 -7.89 0.49
C LEU A 119 -8.07 -7.07 1.60
N ILE A 120 -8.09 -5.73 1.47
CA ILE A 120 -8.82 -4.86 2.41
C ILE A 120 -10.34 -5.07 2.27
N ALA A 121 -10.82 -5.35 1.05
CA ALA A 121 -12.23 -5.55 0.76
C ALA A 121 -12.79 -6.86 1.31
N GLU A 122 -12.20 -7.97 0.86
CA GLU A 122 -12.62 -9.34 1.15
C GLU A 122 -12.32 -9.72 2.61
N GLY A 123 -11.38 -9.02 3.25
CA GLY A 123 -10.85 -9.51 4.52
C GLY A 123 -10.08 -10.81 4.30
N PHE A 124 -9.71 -11.49 5.37
CA PHE A 124 -8.94 -12.73 5.26
C PHE A 124 -9.79 -14.01 5.33
N GLY A 125 -11.12 -13.89 5.27
CA GLY A 125 -12.03 -15.05 5.23
C GLY A 125 -11.99 -15.91 6.48
N GLU A 126 -11.33 -15.46 7.55
CA GLU A 126 -11.54 -15.96 8.89
C GLU A 126 -12.92 -15.44 9.32
N ASP A 127 -13.80 -16.28 9.88
CA ASP A 127 -15.19 -15.94 10.28
C ASP A 127 -15.28 -14.88 11.41
N ASP A 128 -14.27 -14.02 11.57
CA ASP A 128 -14.20 -12.94 12.53
C ASP A 128 -14.36 -11.57 11.85
N ASP A 129 -15.63 -11.14 11.71
CA ASP A 129 -16.02 -9.81 11.25
C ASP A 129 -15.31 -8.66 12.03
N THR A 130 -14.85 -8.94 13.26
CA THR A 130 -14.12 -7.97 14.09
C THR A 130 -12.74 -7.68 13.54
N ALA A 131 -12.00 -8.72 13.11
CA ALA A 131 -10.65 -8.59 12.59
C ALA A 131 -10.66 -7.80 11.26
N ASP A 132 -11.63 -8.07 10.39
CA ASP A 132 -11.79 -7.36 9.12
C ASP A 132 -12.18 -5.89 9.33
N SER A 133 -13.03 -5.62 10.32
CA SER A 133 -13.39 -4.24 10.70
C SER A 133 -12.17 -3.47 11.22
N GLN A 134 -11.35 -4.09 12.07
CA GLN A 134 -10.11 -3.50 12.58
C GLN A 134 -9.08 -3.25 11.48
N LEU A 135 -8.95 -4.18 10.53
CA LEU A 135 -8.09 -4.03 9.34
C LEU A 135 -8.51 -2.77 8.55
N ARG A 136 -9.80 -2.64 8.23
CA ARG A 136 -10.34 -1.50 7.46
C ARG A 136 -10.17 -0.18 8.20
N SER A 137 -10.47 -0.12 9.50
CA SER A 137 -10.23 1.08 10.32
C SER A 137 -8.75 1.47 10.37
N SER A 138 -7.85 0.50 10.51
CA SER A 138 -6.40 0.74 10.52
C SER A 138 -5.89 1.25 9.16
N ALA A 139 -6.45 0.72 8.06
CA ALA A 139 -6.15 1.17 6.71
C ALA A 139 -6.58 2.64 6.53
N VAL A 140 -7.81 2.98 6.91
CA VAL A 140 -8.34 4.36 6.85
C VAL A 140 -7.46 5.33 7.64
N GLU A 141 -7.11 4.98 8.88
CA GLU A 141 -6.25 5.82 9.72
C GLU A 141 -4.86 6.04 9.11
N SER A 142 -4.24 4.97 8.60
CA SER A 142 -2.94 5.06 7.93
C SER A 142 -3.01 5.95 6.69
N TYR A 143 -4.05 5.78 5.85
CA TYR A 143 -4.19 6.57 4.63
C TYR A 143 -4.54 8.04 4.88
N LEU A 144 -5.30 8.35 5.93
CA LEU A 144 -5.55 9.74 6.33
C LEU A 144 -4.29 10.45 6.82
N HIS A 145 -3.34 9.71 7.40
CA HIS A 145 -2.03 10.27 7.77
C HIS A 145 -1.19 10.56 6.53
N ILE A 146 -1.20 9.65 5.55
CA ILE A 146 -0.35 9.71 4.35
C ILE A 146 -0.90 10.67 3.28
N ILE A 147 -2.22 10.79 3.10
CA ILE A 147 -2.84 11.52 1.98
C ILE A 147 -2.45 13.01 1.89
N GLY A 148 -1.95 13.58 2.99
CA GLY A 148 -1.44 14.96 3.04
C GLY A 148 -0.01 15.14 2.53
N GLU A 149 0.71 14.05 2.28
CA GLU A 149 2.10 14.11 1.82
C GLU A 149 2.19 14.56 0.34
N PRO A 150 3.12 15.45 0.00
CA PRO A 150 3.29 15.91 -1.38
C PRO A 150 3.89 14.80 -2.26
N LYS A 151 3.41 14.69 -3.50
CA LYS A 151 3.94 13.81 -4.57
C LYS A 151 3.76 12.31 -4.32
N LEU A 152 2.60 11.91 -3.78
CA LEU A 152 2.25 10.50 -3.73
C LEU A 152 2.09 9.92 -5.14
N PRO A 153 2.54 8.67 -5.36
CA PRO A 153 2.38 8.00 -6.65
C PRO A 153 0.92 7.76 -7.04
N SER A 154 0.63 7.81 -8.35
CA SER A 154 -0.74 7.73 -8.87
C SER A 154 -1.44 6.43 -8.45
N ALA A 155 -0.74 5.29 -8.58
CA ALA A 155 -1.29 3.99 -8.19
C ALA A 155 -1.65 3.94 -6.69
N PHE A 156 -0.87 4.61 -5.84
CA PHE A 156 -1.13 4.61 -4.39
C PHE A 156 -2.31 5.52 -4.03
N LEU A 157 -2.42 6.69 -4.67
CA LEU A 157 -3.56 7.58 -4.52
C LEU A 157 -4.87 6.91 -4.93
N GLN A 158 -4.85 6.05 -5.96
CA GLN A 158 -6.02 5.26 -6.35
C GLN A 158 -6.46 4.31 -5.21
N VAL A 159 -5.51 3.62 -4.56
CA VAL A 159 -5.80 2.77 -3.37
C VAL A 159 -6.37 3.61 -2.23
N ILE A 160 -5.72 4.72 -1.90
CA ILE A 160 -6.13 5.63 -0.82
C ILE A 160 -7.56 6.13 -1.06
N CYS A 161 -7.84 6.68 -2.26
CA CYS A 161 -9.17 7.19 -2.60
C CYS A 161 -10.23 6.09 -2.52
N TRP A 162 -9.93 4.89 -3.03
CA TRP A 162 -10.85 3.77 -2.99
C TRP A 162 -11.18 3.34 -1.55
N VAL A 163 -10.17 3.17 -0.69
CA VAL A 163 -10.37 2.75 0.71
C VAL A 163 -11.12 3.80 1.51
N LEU A 164 -10.81 5.08 1.33
CA LEU A 164 -11.53 6.17 2.01
C LEU A 164 -12.99 6.27 1.55
N GLY A 165 -13.26 6.02 0.27
CA GLY A 165 -14.62 6.03 -0.27
C GLY A 165 -15.50 4.87 0.22
N GLU A 166 -14.90 3.70 0.46
CA GLU A 166 -15.62 2.51 0.95
C GLU A 166 -15.76 2.52 2.49
N TYR A 167 -14.68 2.86 3.20
CA TYR A 167 -14.57 2.60 4.64
C TYR A 167 -14.34 3.84 5.49
N GLY A 168 -14.09 5.01 4.89
CA GLY A 168 -13.71 6.23 5.60
C GLY A 168 -14.72 6.72 6.64
N THR A 169 -16.00 6.36 6.48
CA THR A 169 -17.08 6.70 7.41
C THR A 169 -17.70 5.49 8.12
N ALA A 170 -17.17 4.28 7.87
CA ALA A 170 -17.84 3.04 8.28
C ALA A 170 -17.82 2.81 9.79
N ASP A 171 -16.74 3.21 10.48
CA ASP A 171 -16.59 3.07 11.93
C ASP A 171 -17.10 4.26 12.74
N GLY A 172 -17.57 5.32 12.06
CA GLY A 172 -18.03 6.56 12.68
C GLY A 172 -16.94 7.40 13.35
N LYS A 173 -15.65 7.04 13.23
CA LYS A 173 -14.52 7.78 13.79
C LYS A 173 -14.32 9.13 13.08
N TYR A 174 -14.60 9.18 11.78
CA TYR A 174 -14.47 10.37 10.95
C TYR A 174 -15.81 10.78 10.34
N SER A 175 -16.07 12.09 10.31
CA SER A 175 -17.27 12.63 9.67
C SER A 175 -17.16 12.55 8.15
N ALA A 176 -18.29 12.39 7.45
CA ALA A 176 -18.34 12.44 5.99
C ALA A 176 -17.69 13.72 5.43
N SER A 177 -17.97 14.88 6.05
CA SER A 177 -17.37 16.17 5.64
C SER A 177 -15.85 16.19 5.74
N TYR A 178 -15.27 15.49 6.72
CA TYR A 178 -13.82 15.43 6.88
C TYR A 178 -13.19 14.58 5.78
N ILE A 179 -13.75 13.39 5.52
CA ILE A 179 -13.25 12.50 4.47
C ILE A 179 -13.42 13.13 3.08
N THR A 180 -14.58 13.75 2.80
CA THR A 180 -14.82 14.41 1.51
C THR A 180 -13.89 15.60 1.31
N GLY A 181 -13.60 16.39 2.34
CA GLY A 181 -12.60 17.46 2.27
C GLY A 181 -11.24 16.94 1.80
N LYS A 182 -10.75 15.85 2.41
CA LYS A 182 -9.48 15.22 2.01
C LYS A 182 -9.48 14.69 0.58
N LEU A 183 -10.59 14.14 0.11
CA LEU A 183 -10.73 13.66 -1.27
C LEU A 183 -10.80 14.83 -2.27
N CYS A 184 -11.42 15.95 -1.92
CA CYS A 184 -11.39 17.17 -2.72
C CYS A 184 -9.98 17.72 -2.84
N ASP A 185 -9.23 17.82 -1.73
CA ASP A 185 -7.83 18.26 -1.73
C ASP A 185 -6.99 17.42 -2.72
N VAL A 186 -7.20 16.09 -2.76
CA VAL A 186 -6.54 15.21 -3.74
C VAL A 186 -6.99 15.48 -5.17
N ALA A 187 -8.30 15.63 -5.42
CA ALA A 187 -8.82 15.89 -6.76
C ALA A 187 -8.29 17.22 -7.33
N GLU A 188 -8.10 18.22 -6.48
CA GLU A 188 -7.50 19.52 -6.83
C GLU A 188 -6.00 19.41 -7.04
N ALA A 189 -5.27 18.80 -6.10
CA ALA A 189 -3.81 18.67 -6.17
C ALA A 189 -3.34 17.84 -7.37
N TYR A 190 -4.13 16.83 -7.79
CA TYR A 190 -3.83 15.93 -8.90
C TYR A 190 -4.76 16.17 -10.09
N SER A 191 -5.16 17.43 -10.34
CA SER A 191 -6.11 17.78 -11.40
C SER A 191 -5.66 17.41 -12.82
N SER A 192 -4.38 17.14 -13.05
CA SER A 192 -3.84 16.67 -14.34
C SER A 192 -3.83 15.14 -14.50
N ASP A 193 -4.05 14.38 -13.43
CA ASP A 193 -4.17 12.92 -13.48
C ASP A 193 -5.64 12.53 -13.48
N ASP A 194 -6.17 12.21 -14.67
CA ASP A 194 -7.57 11.84 -14.84
C ASP A 194 -7.95 10.55 -14.11
N THR A 195 -6.99 9.65 -13.88
CA THR A 195 -7.25 8.39 -13.16
C THR A 195 -7.44 8.66 -11.68
N VAL A 196 -6.51 9.38 -11.05
CA VAL A 196 -6.62 9.75 -9.63
C VAL A 196 -7.88 10.58 -9.39
N LYS A 197 -8.18 11.53 -10.28
CA LYS A 197 -9.40 12.34 -10.21
C LYS A 197 -10.66 11.50 -10.32
N ALA A 198 -10.70 10.52 -11.23
CA ALA A 198 -11.84 9.61 -11.35
C ALA A 198 -12.05 8.80 -10.06
N TYR A 199 -10.97 8.31 -9.44
CA TYR A 199 -11.04 7.60 -8.15
C TYR A 199 -11.52 8.52 -7.01
N ALA A 200 -11.02 9.75 -6.92
CA ALA A 200 -11.44 10.72 -5.92
C ALA A 200 -12.93 11.07 -6.06
N VAL A 201 -13.39 11.37 -7.29
CA VAL A 201 -14.81 11.66 -7.55
C VAL A 201 -15.70 10.45 -7.26
N THR A 202 -15.25 9.24 -7.62
CA THR A 202 -15.98 8.01 -7.31
C THR A 202 -16.11 7.81 -5.79
N ALA A 203 -15.06 8.07 -5.03
CA ALA A 203 -15.08 8.00 -3.57
C ALA A 203 -16.04 9.03 -2.96
N LEU A 204 -16.03 10.27 -3.46
CA LEU A 204 -16.99 11.32 -3.06
C LEU A 204 -18.44 10.87 -3.31
N MET A 205 -18.71 10.28 -4.49
CA MET A 205 -20.05 9.77 -4.82
C MET A 205 -20.50 8.64 -3.91
N LYS A 206 -19.62 7.71 -3.53
CA LYS A 206 -19.92 6.63 -2.58
C LYS A 206 -20.32 7.18 -1.22
N ILE A 207 -19.53 8.10 -0.67
CA ILE A 207 -19.82 8.74 0.62
C ILE A 207 -21.15 9.48 0.56
N TYR A 208 -21.41 10.24 -0.50
CA TYR A 208 -22.66 10.96 -0.67
C TYR A 208 -23.87 10.01 -0.74
N ALA A 209 -23.77 8.93 -1.51
CA ALA A 209 -24.83 7.92 -1.61
C ALA A 209 -25.10 7.25 -0.24
N PHE A 210 -24.05 6.96 0.53
CA PHE A 210 -24.16 6.40 1.88
C PHE A 210 -24.87 7.36 2.85
N GLU A 211 -24.51 8.65 2.83
CA GLU A 211 -25.14 9.68 3.67
C GLU A 211 -26.63 9.83 3.38
N ILE A 212 -27.02 9.83 2.09
CA ILE A 212 -28.42 9.85 1.67
C ILE A 212 -29.15 8.60 2.17
N ALA A 213 -28.58 7.41 1.96
CA ALA A 213 -29.19 6.16 2.39
C ALA A 213 -29.39 6.11 3.91
N ALA A 214 -28.51 6.75 4.68
CA ALA A 214 -28.62 6.88 6.12
C ALA A 214 -29.60 7.97 6.59
N GLY A 215 -30.28 8.67 5.68
CA GLY A 215 -31.28 9.70 5.99
C GLY A 215 -30.69 10.99 6.57
N ARG A 216 -29.37 11.19 6.46
CA ARG A 216 -28.70 12.41 6.87
C ARG A 216 -28.84 13.45 5.76
N LYS A 217 -29.16 14.71 6.12
CA LYS A 217 -29.11 15.80 5.15
C LYS A 217 -27.67 15.94 4.71
N ALA A 218 -27.42 15.68 3.44
CA ALA A 218 -26.11 15.86 2.85
C ALA A 218 -25.83 17.36 2.68
N ASP A 219 -25.50 18.05 3.78
CA ASP A 219 -24.81 19.35 3.77
C ASP A 219 -23.33 19.13 3.36
N VAL A 220 -23.10 18.28 2.35
CA VAL A 220 -21.78 17.92 1.85
C VAL A 220 -21.41 18.96 0.80
N LEU A 221 -20.95 20.11 1.30
CA LEU A 221 -20.28 21.22 0.60
C LEU A 221 -21.08 21.90 -0.54
N PRO A 222 -21.27 23.24 -0.50
CA PRO A 222 -21.83 24.01 -1.62
C PRO A 222 -21.10 23.79 -2.97
N GLU A 223 -19.85 23.35 -2.92
CA GLU A 223 -18.94 23.18 -4.06
C GLU A 223 -19.28 21.96 -4.95
N VAL A 224 -19.88 20.90 -4.37
CA VAL A 224 -20.33 19.71 -5.13
C VAL A 224 -21.63 20.00 -5.90
N GLY A 225 -22.36 21.05 -5.53
CA GLY A 225 -23.56 21.53 -6.22
C GLY A 225 -23.37 21.92 -7.69
N LEU A 226 -22.13 22.19 -8.12
CA LEU A 226 -21.82 22.43 -9.54
C LEU A 226 -21.80 21.14 -10.39
N PHE A 227 -21.51 19.98 -9.80
CA PHE A 227 -21.54 18.70 -10.53
C PHE A 227 -22.95 18.12 -10.65
N GLY A 228 -23.86 18.44 -9.70
CA GLY A 228 -25.26 18.01 -9.71
C GLY A 228 -26.12 18.59 -10.86
N VAL A 229 -25.64 19.61 -11.57
CA VAL A 229 -26.34 20.21 -12.72
C VAL A 229 -26.28 19.32 -13.98
N PHE A 230 -25.37 18.33 -14.04
CA PHE A 230 -25.28 17.42 -15.18
C PHE A 230 -26.27 16.24 -15.12
N SER A 231 -26.75 15.85 -13.94
CA SER A 231 -27.66 14.70 -13.81
C SER A 231 -29.14 15.04 -14.05
N THR A 232 -29.52 16.31 -14.10
CA THR A 232 -30.93 16.73 -14.30
C THR A 232 -31.29 17.09 -15.75
N ARG A 233 -30.35 16.93 -16.70
CA ARG A 233 -30.61 17.15 -18.15
C ARG A 233 -30.69 15.88 -19.00
N LEU A 234 -30.68 14.70 -18.38
CA LEU A 234 -30.78 13.41 -19.09
C LEU A 234 -31.90 12.55 -18.50
N ILE A 235 -33.12 13.06 -18.50
CA ILE A 235 -34.33 12.23 -18.53
C ILE A 235 -35.29 12.93 -19.52
N PRO A 236 -35.59 12.33 -20.69
CA PRO A 236 -36.61 12.85 -21.60
C PRO A 236 -38.03 12.73 -21.03
#